data_AF-A0A166HFT6-F1
#
_entry.id   AF-A0A166HFT6-F1
#
_cell.length_a   1.000
_cell.length_b   1.000
_cell.length_c   1.000
_cell.angle_alpha   90.00
_cell.angle_beta   90.00
_cell.angle_gamma   90.00
#
_symmetry.space_group_name_H-M   'P 1'
#
loop_
_entity.id
_entity.type
_entity.pdbx_description
1 polymer ?
#
loop_
_entity_poly.entity_id
_entity_poly.type
_entity_poly.pdbx_seq_one_letter_code
_entity_poly.pdbx_strand_id
1 'polypeptide(L)'
;MVVEISYSAQSAPLSGALLEVVPGLDAAGACPAVTWTGATAVRNQPSVTGVGVGCGWSLTGIDVPAQGSVDVTATVSIAPTDQGALDAWLAAAGSATTEAVADPTVAGTAYPVQRLRDVQVQTPARTVSQTALPVTLVPVWPSGADPVDPLLVTPSAGPASSMLDAIAGGVSGVRFSDGCGGAVAVSSDGLTVTALSVTPSCELRARVGAFSDLASSPFAITTRD
;
A
#
# COMPACT_ATOMS: atom_id res chain seq x y z
N MET A 1 12.34 -28.95 2.04
CA MET A 1 11.97 -28.45 0.70
C MET A 1 12.34 -26.99 0.59
N VAL A 2 12.69 -26.49 -0.60
CA VAL A 2 13.03 -25.08 -0.82
C VAL A 2 11.97 -24.47 -1.73
N VAL A 3 11.48 -23.29 -1.36
CA VAL A 3 10.50 -22.50 -2.11
C VAL A 3 11.07 -21.12 -2.33
N GLU A 4 10.95 -20.61 -3.54
CA GLU A 4 11.34 -19.27 -3.91
C GLU A 4 10.10 -18.40 -4.07
N ILE A 5 10.12 -17.22 -3.46
CA ILE A 5 9.05 -16.24 -3.50
C ILE A 5 9.63 -14.97 -4.10
N SER A 6 9.07 -14.54 -5.22
CA SER A 6 9.53 -13.34 -5.93
C SER A 6 8.60 -12.17 -5.65
N TYR A 7 9.17 -11.07 -5.18
CA TYR A 7 8.48 -9.79 -5.02
C TYR A 7 8.91 -8.86 -6.14
N SER A 8 7.97 -8.18 -6.78
CA SER A 8 8.27 -7.24 -7.86
C SER A 8 7.51 -5.93 -7.71
N ALA A 9 8.12 -4.85 -8.19
CA ALA A 9 7.54 -3.52 -8.18
C ALA A 9 7.57 -2.91 -9.58
N GLN A 10 6.48 -2.26 -9.99
CA GLN A 10 6.37 -1.76 -11.37
C GLN A 10 6.84 -0.31 -11.51
N SER A 11 6.47 0.57 -10.58
CA SER A 11 6.52 2.02 -10.82
C SER A 11 7.18 2.83 -9.72
N ALA A 12 7.13 2.35 -8.47
CA ALA A 12 7.81 2.92 -7.33
C ALA A 12 8.44 1.79 -6.51
N PRO A 13 9.51 2.06 -5.74
CA PRO A 13 10.07 1.05 -4.86
C PRO A 13 9.05 0.66 -3.79
N LEU A 14 9.08 -0.61 -3.39
CA LEU A 14 8.25 -1.17 -2.32
C LEU A 14 9.15 -1.59 -1.16
N SER A 15 8.70 -1.33 0.06
CA SER A 15 9.42 -1.70 1.28
C SER A 15 8.46 -1.99 2.44
N GLY A 16 9.01 -2.28 3.61
CA GLY A 16 8.23 -2.57 4.81
C GLY A 16 7.95 -4.06 4.99
N ALA A 17 7.02 -4.37 5.90
CA ALA A 17 6.69 -5.75 6.23
C ALA A 17 5.78 -6.37 5.16
N LEU A 18 6.04 -7.64 4.81
CA LEU A 18 5.23 -8.47 3.93
C LEU A 18 4.76 -9.72 4.69
N LEU A 19 3.52 -10.15 4.45
CA LEU A 19 2.94 -11.34 5.03
C LEU A 19 3.12 -12.52 4.07
N GLU A 20 3.60 -13.63 4.58
CA GLU A 20 3.54 -14.92 3.89
C GLU A 20 2.95 -16.00 4.78
N VAL A 21 1.98 -16.74 4.25
CA VAL A 21 1.34 -17.86 4.94
C VAL A 21 1.95 -19.17 4.43
N VAL A 22 2.55 -19.93 5.34
CA VAL A 22 3.17 -21.22 5.03
C VAL A 22 2.41 -22.32 5.77
N PRO A 23 1.33 -22.88 5.20
CA PRO A 23 0.49 -23.86 5.87
C PRO A 23 1.17 -25.24 5.98
N GLY A 24 0.59 -26.13 6.79
CA GLY A 24 0.90 -27.56 6.76
C GLY A 24 0.47 -28.22 5.45
N LEU A 25 0.82 -29.49 5.25
CA LEU A 25 0.40 -30.26 4.06
C LEU A 25 -1.12 -30.54 4.06
N ASP A 26 -1.72 -30.64 5.24
CA ASP A 26 -3.14 -30.77 5.48
C ASP A 26 -3.70 -29.50 6.15
N ALA A 27 -4.97 -29.19 5.89
CA ALA A 27 -5.61 -27.98 6.44
C ALA A 27 -5.69 -27.98 7.98
N ALA A 28 -5.69 -29.15 8.61
CA ALA A 28 -5.63 -29.32 10.06
C ALA A 28 -4.20 -29.46 10.60
N GLY A 29 -3.21 -29.41 9.71
CA GLY A 29 -1.80 -29.61 10.03
C GLY A 29 -1.22 -28.51 10.90
N ALA A 30 -0.21 -28.88 11.69
CA ALA A 30 0.60 -27.90 12.39
C ALA A 30 1.41 -27.05 11.40
N CYS A 31 1.66 -25.79 11.75
CA CYS A 31 2.51 -24.92 10.95
C CYS A 31 3.94 -25.50 10.85
N PRO A 32 4.47 -25.70 9.63
CA PRO A 32 5.81 -26.26 9.46
C PRO A 32 6.88 -25.32 10.02
N ALA A 33 8.03 -25.90 10.34
CA ALA A 33 9.24 -25.11 10.55
C ALA A 33 9.70 -24.51 9.22
N VAL A 34 10.02 -23.22 9.24
CA VAL A 34 10.50 -22.48 8.07
C VAL A 34 11.76 -21.72 8.45
N THR A 35 12.78 -21.81 7.59
CA THR A 35 13.97 -20.96 7.67
C THR A 35 14.00 -20.07 6.43
N TRP A 36 14.23 -18.78 6.64
CA TRP A 36 14.18 -17.77 5.59
C TRP A 36 15.57 -17.27 5.23
N THR A 37 15.83 -17.06 3.95
CA THR A 37 17.04 -16.42 3.41
C THR A 37 16.63 -15.29 2.48
N GLY A 38 17.31 -14.15 2.56
CA GLY A 38 16.94 -12.93 1.81
C GLY A 38 15.91 -12.04 2.51
N ALA A 39 15.42 -12.43 3.70
CA ALA A 39 14.55 -11.61 4.54
C ALA A 39 14.74 -11.95 6.02
N THR A 40 14.39 -11.01 6.89
CA THR A 40 14.20 -11.26 8.33
C THR A 40 12.75 -11.63 8.57
N ALA A 41 12.50 -12.84 9.08
CA ALA A 41 11.15 -13.36 9.27
C ALA A 41 10.86 -13.66 10.74
N VAL A 42 9.70 -13.22 11.20
CA VAL A 42 9.14 -13.57 12.51
C VAL A 42 7.73 -14.09 12.33
N ARG A 43 7.20 -14.82 13.32
CA ARG A 43 5.80 -15.26 13.27
C ARG A 43 4.88 -14.04 13.27
N ASN A 44 3.86 -14.04 12.41
CA ASN A 44 2.82 -13.02 12.42
C ASN A 44 2.10 -13.05 13.78
N GLN A 45 1.92 -11.88 14.37
CA GLN A 45 1.26 -11.71 15.66
C GLN A 45 -0.03 -10.92 15.45
N PRO A 46 -1.21 -11.58 15.44
CA PRO A 46 -2.49 -10.91 15.21
C PRO A 46 -2.78 -9.76 16.19
N SER A 47 -2.31 -9.86 17.43
CA SER A 47 -2.45 -8.79 18.44
C SER A 47 -1.66 -7.52 18.11
N VAL A 48 -0.68 -7.59 17.20
CA VAL A 48 0.14 -6.46 16.75
C VAL A 48 -0.29 -6.01 15.35
N THR A 49 -0.51 -6.95 14.44
CA THR A 49 -0.78 -6.64 13.03
C THR A 49 -2.26 -6.47 12.72
N GLY A 50 -3.15 -6.96 13.59
CA GLY A 50 -4.59 -7.06 13.32
C GLY A 50 -4.96 -8.14 12.31
N VAL A 51 -3.98 -8.79 11.64
CA VAL A 51 -4.22 -9.83 10.63
C VAL A 51 -4.22 -11.19 11.31
N GLY A 52 -5.41 -11.76 11.48
CA GLY A 52 -5.65 -13.04 12.13
C GLY A 52 -5.47 -14.23 11.20
N VAL A 53 -4.23 -14.63 10.92
CA VAL A 53 -3.95 -15.82 10.09
C VAL A 53 -3.03 -16.83 10.77
N GLY A 54 -3.41 -18.10 10.67
CA GLY A 54 -2.58 -19.23 11.11
C GLY A 54 -1.37 -19.41 10.19
N CYS A 55 -0.24 -19.85 10.76
CA CYS A 55 0.99 -20.11 10.00
C CYS A 55 1.53 -18.92 9.17
N GLY A 56 1.14 -17.70 9.53
CA GLY A 56 1.65 -16.48 8.94
C GLY A 56 3.03 -16.09 9.46
N TRP A 57 3.83 -15.51 8.58
CA TRP A 57 5.13 -14.95 8.84
C TRP A 57 5.15 -13.48 8.40
N SER A 58 5.70 -12.62 9.23
CA SER A 58 6.00 -11.23 8.90
C SER A 58 7.46 -11.15 8.44
N LEU A 59 7.65 -10.84 7.16
CA LEU A 59 8.94 -10.73 6.50
C LEU A 59 9.31 -9.25 6.40
N THR A 60 10.55 -8.92 6.76
CA THR A 60 11.09 -7.56 6.75
C THR A 60 12.50 -7.54 6.17
N GLY A 61 13.02 -6.36 5.84
CA GLY A 61 14.32 -6.21 5.17
C GLY A 61 14.27 -6.57 3.68
N ILE A 62 13.08 -6.50 3.08
CA ILE A 62 12.85 -6.69 1.64
C ILE A 62 12.62 -5.30 1.05
N ASP A 63 13.58 -4.84 0.24
CA ASP A 63 13.48 -3.58 -0.51
C ASP A 63 13.40 -3.91 -2.00
N VAL A 64 12.22 -3.74 -2.58
CA VAL A 64 11.98 -4.05 -3.99
C VAL A 64 12.16 -2.77 -4.81
N PRO A 65 13.17 -2.69 -5.70
CA PRO A 65 13.38 -1.50 -6.52
C PRO A 65 12.26 -1.33 -7.55
N ALA A 66 11.96 -0.08 -7.91
CA ALA A 66 11.03 0.21 -9.00
C ALA A 66 11.49 -0.47 -10.30
N GLN A 67 10.57 -1.11 -11.02
CA GLN A 67 10.84 -1.91 -12.23
C GLN A 67 11.80 -3.08 -11.99
N GLY A 68 11.85 -3.62 -10.78
CA GLY A 68 12.70 -4.75 -10.43
C GLY A 68 12.00 -5.78 -9.56
N SER A 69 12.75 -6.83 -9.23
CA SER A 69 12.32 -7.94 -8.39
C SER A 69 13.39 -8.35 -7.39
N VAL A 70 12.94 -8.94 -6.29
CA VAL A 70 13.78 -9.55 -5.25
C VAL A 70 13.20 -10.90 -4.91
N ASP A 71 14.07 -11.90 -4.84
CA ASP A 71 13.69 -13.26 -4.47
C ASP A 71 14.05 -13.55 -3.02
N VAL A 72 13.11 -14.16 -2.31
CA VAL A 72 13.25 -14.64 -0.94
C VAL A 72 13.08 -16.15 -0.93
N THR A 73 13.98 -16.84 -0.24
CA THR A 73 13.95 -18.30 -0.17
C THR A 73 13.43 -18.78 1.17
N ALA A 74 12.42 -19.65 1.14
CA ALA A 74 11.88 -20.36 2.30
C ALA A 74 12.30 -21.83 2.26
N THR A 75 13.06 -22.28 3.25
CA THR A 75 13.33 -23.71 3.48
C THR A 75 12.28 -24.25 4.45
N VAL A 76 11.37 -25.08 3.93
CA VAL A 76 10.19 -25.60 4.64
C VAL A 76 10.37 -27.09 4.96
N SER A 77 10.13 -27.46 6.21
CA SER A 77 10.17 -28.85 6.68
C SER A 77 8.87 -29.59 6.39
N ILE A 78 8.59 -29.86 5.11
CA ILE A 78 7.46 -30.69 4.65
C ILE A 78 7.93 -31.71 3.61
N ALA A 79 7.14 -32.77 3.44
CA ALA A 79 7.37 -33.86 2.49
C ALA A 79 6.06 -34.17 1.73
N PRO A 80 5.71 -33.39 0.68
CA PRO A 80 4.58 -33.73 -0.18
C PRO A 80 4.79 -35.09 -0.84
N THR A 81 3.71 -35.84 -1.06
CA THR A 81 3.77 -37.23 -1.57
C THR A 81 4.16 -37.29 -3.05
N ASP A 82 3.80 -36.28 -3.82
CA ASP A 82 4.03 -36.17 -5.26
C ASP A 82 3.98 -34.69 -5.70
N GLN A 83 4.20 -34.45 -7.00
CA GLN A 83 4.16 -33.10 -7.58
C GLN A 83 2.79 -32.45 -7.47
N GLY A 84 1.70 -33.21 -7.60
CA GLY A 84 0.35 -32.66 -7.49
C GLY A 84 0.04 -32.17 -6.08
N ALA A 85 0.51 -32.89 -5.06
CA ALA A 85 0.44 -32.47 -3.66
C ALA A 85 1.28 -31.20 -3.39
N LEU A 86 2.45 -31.08 -4.02
CA LEU A 86 3.27 -29.87 -3.95
C LEU A 86 2.57 -28.66 -4.58
N ASP A 87 2.04 -28.82 -5.80
CA ASP A 87 1.36 -27.74 -6.51
C ASP A 87 0.11 -27.28 -5.75
N ALA A 88 -0.66 -28.22 -5.19
CA ALA A 88 -1.80 -27.92 -4.34
C ALA A 88 -1.41 -27.17 -3.07
N TRP A 89 -0.29 -27.54 -2.43
CA TRP A 89 0.23 -26.85 -1.26
C TRP A 89 0.71 -25.43 -1.58
N LEU A 90 1.40 -25.23 -2.71
CA LEU A 90 1.82 -23.90 -3.18
C LEU A 90 0.61 -23.00 -3.47
N ALA A 91 -0.41 -23.55 -4.13
CA ALA A 91 -1.65 -22.83 -4.38
C ALA A 91 -2.38 -22.47 -3.07
N ALA A 92 -2.43 -23.38 -2.09
CA ALA A 92 -3.03 -23.13 -0.79
C ALA A 92 -2.27 -22.04 -0.01
N ALA A 93 -0.94 -22.06 -0.03
CA ALA A 93 -0.12 -21.01 0.58
C ALA A 93 -0.42 -19.64 -0.03
N GLY A 94 -0.41 -19.55 -1.38
CA GLY A 94 -0.73 -18.30 -2.09
C GLY A 94 -2.16 -17.80 -1.84
N SER A 95 -3.14 -18.70 -1.83
CA SER A 95 -4.54 -18.36 -1.50
C SER A 95 -4.66 -17.83 -0.08
N ALA A 96 -4.06 -18.52 0.89
CA ALA A 96 -4.12 -18.13 2.29
C ALA A 96 -3.45 -16.77 2.55
N THR A 97 -2.30 -16.48 1.91
CA THR A 97 -1.69 -15.15 1.95
C THR A 97 -2.64 -14.11 1.37
N THR A 98 -3.21 -14.37 0.19
CA THR A 98 -4.11 -13.44 -0.52
C THR A 98 -5.38 -13.15 0.29
N GLU A 99 -6.00 -14.18 0.87
CA GLU A 99 -7.18 -14.07 1.71
C GLU A 99 -6.90 -13.24 2.97
N ALA A 100 -5.77 -13.51 3.64
CA ALA A 100 -5.39 -12.79 4.86
C ALA A 100 -5.15 -11.29 4.61
N VAL A 101 -4.51 -10.92 3.50
CA VAL A 101 -4.30 -9.51 3.14
C VAL A 101 -5.58 -8.86 2.60
N ALA A 102 -6.51 -9.65 2.05
CA ALA A 102 -7.79 -9.17 1.55
C ALA A 102 -8.89 -9.06 2.61
N ASP A 103 -8.67 -9.53 3.84
CA ASP A 103 -9.69 -9.60 4.88
C ASP A 103 -10.23 -8.20 5.26
N PRO A 104 -11.52 -7.91 5.03
CA PRO A 104 -12.13 -6.63 5.35
C PRO A 104 -12.39 -6.41 6.84
N THR A 105 -12.21 -7.43 7.68
CA THR A 105 -12.40 -7.32 9.14
C THR A 105 -11.17 -6.75 9.84
N VAL A 106 -10.03 -6.65 9.15
CA VAL A 106 -8.78 -6.10 9.68
C VAL A 106 -8.85 -4.58 9.74
N ALA A 107 -8.82 -4.02 10.95
CA ALA A 107 -8.87 -2.58 11.22
C ALA A 107 -7.49 -1.88 11.27
N GLY A 108 -6.39 -2.61 11.07
CA GLY A 108 -5.02 -2.06 11.15
C GLY A 108 -4.39 -1.72 9.80
N THR A 109 -3.22 -1.06 9.85
CA THR A 109 -2.43 -0.60 8.69
C THR A 109 -1.27 -1.53 8.31
N ALA A 110 -1.19 -2.71 8.92
CA ALA A 110 -0.13 -3.68 8.64
C ALA A 110 -0.14 -4.13 7.17
N TYR A 111 1.05 -4.47 6.68
CA TYR A 111 1.29 -5.00 5.32
C TYR A 111 0.73 -4.10 4.20
N PRO A 112 1.02 -2.79 4.19
CA PRO A 112 0.38 -1.84 3.28
C PRO A 112 0.65 -2.16 1.80
N VAL A 113 1.84 -2.71 1.48
CA VAL A 113 2.20 -3.13 0.12
C VAL A 113 1.24 -4.19 -0.45
N GLN A 114 0.73 -5.09 0.39
CA GLN A 114 -0.17 -6.16 -0.04
C GLN A 114 -1.65 -5.83 0.17
N ARG A 115 -1.95 -4.97 1.16
CA ARG A 115 -3.33 -4.69 1.60
C ARG A 115 -3.96 -3.45 0.97
N LEU A 116 -3.16 -2.44 0.63
CA LEU A 116 -3.69 -1.19 0.12
C LEU A 116 -4.39 -1.42 -1.23
N ARG A 117 -5.64 -1.00 -1.34
CA ARG A 117 -6.48 -1.20 -2.53
C ARG A 117 -6.54 0.02 -3.43
N ASP A 118 -6.54 1.20 -2.83
CA ASP A 118 -6.59 2.47 -3.55
C ASP A 118 -6.09 3.61 -2.64
N VAL A 119 -5.97 4.81 -3.21
CA VAL A 119 -5.71 6.06 -2.48
C VAL A 119 -6.72 7.11 -2.88
N GLN A 120 -7.51 7.59 -1.93
CA GLN A 120 -8.45 8.67 -2.16
C GLN A 120 -7.76 10.03 -2.03
N VAL A 121 -7.95 10.90 -3.01
CA VAL A 121 -7.50 12.30 -2.97
C VAL A 121 -8.61 13.16 -2.39
N GLN A 122 -8.42 13.66 -1.17
CA GLN A 122 -9.40 14.52 -0.51
C GLN A 122 -8.98 15.98 -0.55
N THR A 123 -9.91 16.83 -0.97
CA THR A 123 -9.79 18.30 -0.99
C THR A 123 -11.04 18.91 -0.33
N PRO A 124 -10.96 20.15 0.18
CA PRO A 124 -12.16 20.87 0.60
C PRO A 124 -13.12 21.07 -0.59
N ALA A 125 -14.43 20.97 -0.35
CA ALA A 125 -15.45 21.22 -1.38
C ALA A 125 -15.40 22.67 -1.94
N ARG A 126 -14.84 23.60 -1.17
CA ARG A 126 -14.58 24.99 -1.58
C ARG A 126 -13.23 25.45 -1.06
N THR A 127 -12.50 26.18 -1.90
CA THR A 127 -11.28 26.89 -1.52
C THR A 127 -11.30 28.32 -2.07
N VAL A 128 -10.49 29.20 -1.50
CA VAL A 128 -10.36 30.58 -1.95
C VAL A 128 -9.23 30.68 -2.98
N SER A 129 -9.40 31.51 -4.01
CA SER A 129 -8.35 31.82 -4.96
C SER A 129 -7.14 32.46 -4.28
N GLN A 130 -5.95 32.22 -4.84
CA GLN A 130 -4.66 32.69 -4.33
C GLN A 130 -4.28 32.12 -2.94
N THR A 131 -4.79 30.93 -2.60
CA THR A 131 -4.38 30.20 -1.38
C THR A 131 -3.89 28.80 -1.73
N ALA A 132 -3.06 28.24 -0.84
CA ALA A 132 -2.76 26.82 -0.89
C ALA A 132 -4.06 26.01 -0.74
N LEU A 133 -4.25 25.01 -1.59
CA LEU A 133 -5.32 24.04 -1.49
C LEU A 133 -4.85 22.92 -0.55
N PRO A 134 -5.52 22.70 0.60
CA PRO A 134 -5.24 21.53 1.42
C PRO A 134 -5.60 20.25 0.66
N VAL A 135 -4.69 19.27 0.66
CA VAL A 135 -4.91 17.95 0.05
C VAL A 135 -4.49 16.86 1.02
N THR A 136 -5.38 15.88 1.25
CA THR A 136 -5.10 14.69 2.04
C THR A 136 -5.15 13.45 1.16
N LEU A 137 -4.10 12.63 1.20
CA LEU A 137 -4.06 11.31 0.58
C LEU A 137 -4.50 10.28 1.61
N VAL A 138 -5.69 9.72 1.42
CA VAL A 138 -6.31 8.77 2.34
C VAL A 138 -6.14 7.35 1.81
N PRO A 139 -5.55 6.42 2.57
CA PRO A 139 -5.46 5.04 2.13
C PRO A 139 -6.85 4.39 2.11
N VAL A 140 -7.07 3.50 1.14
CA VAL A 140 -8.27 2.67 1.05
C VAL A 140 -7.89 1.21 1.23
N TRP A 141 -8.39 0.62 2.31
CA TRP A 141 -8.19 -0.78 2.68
C TRP A 141 -9.36 -1.65 2.21
N PRO A 142 -9.28 -2.99 2.35
CA PRO A 142 -10.44 -3.85 2.15
C PRO A 142 -11.64 -3.49 3.06
N SER A 143 -11.36 -2.91 4.24
CA SER A 143 -12.37 -2.40 5.18
C SER A 143 -12.95 -1.02 4.82
N GLY A 144 -12.36 -0.31 3.85
CA GLY A 144 -12.77 1.02 3.42
C GLY A 144 -11.67 2.08 3.56
N ALA A 145 -12.05 3.33 3.31
CA ALA A 145 -11.16 4.49 3.44
C ALA A 145 -10.84 4.77 4.91
N ASP A 146 -9.58 5.13 5.18
CA ASP A 146 -9.07 5.39 6.52
C ASP A 146 -8.52 6.81 6.65
N PRO A 147 -9.38 7.79 6.93
CA PRO A 147 -8.96 9.19 7.09
C PRO A 147 -8.21 9.45 8.41
N VAL A 148 -8.16 8.47 9.33
CA VAL A 148 -7.51 8.63 10.63
C VAL A 148 -5.99 8.47 10.49
N ASP A 149 -5.55 7.55 9.63
CA ASP A 149 -4.14 7.32 9.32
C ASP A 149 -3.80 7.69 7.86
N PRO A 150 -3.77 9.00 7.50
CA PRO A 150 -3.51 9.43 6.13
C PRO A 150 -2.08 9.09 5.67
N LEU A 151 -1.91 8.89 4.35
CA LEU A 151 -0.59 8.70 3.73
C LEU A 151 0.21 10.02 3.72
N LEU A 152 -0.48 11.13 3.44
CA LEU A 152 0.11 12.45 3.34
C LEU A 152 -0.96 13.52 3.55
N VAL A 153 -0.61 14.61 4.22
CA VAL A 153 -1.41 15.84 4.29
C VAL A 153 -0.56 16.99 3.77
N THR A 154 -1.10 17.78 2.85
CA THR A 154 -0.41 18.94 2.25
C THR A 154 -1.25 20.22 2.40
N PRO A 155 -0.62 21.41 2.53
CA PRO A 155 0.80 21.63 2.81
C PRO A 155 1.25 20.90 4.09
N SER A 156 2.49 20.40 4.11
CA SER A 156 2.93 19.41 5.11
C SER A 156 2.79 19.92 6.54
N ALA A 157 2.03 19.20 7.37
CA ALA A 157 1.95 19.41 8.82
C ALA A 157 2.93 18.53 9.62
N GLY A 158 3.69 17.66 8.96
CA GLY A 158 4.61 16.68 9.56
C GLY A 158 5.30 15.80 8.51
N PRO A 159 6.08 14.78 8.94
CA PRO A 159 6.66 13.82 8.02
C PRO A 159 5.58 12.98 7.33
N ALA A 160 5.90 12.43 6.16
CA ALA A 160 5.05 11.42 5.52
C ALA A 160 4.90 10.18 6.41
N SER A 161 3.81 9.43 6.21
CA SER A 161 3.63 8.18 6.94
C SER A 161 4.60 7.12 6.44
N SER A 162 5.00 6.20 7.33
CA SER A 162 5.79 5.03 6.94
C SER A 162 5.07 4.12 5.94
N MET A 163 3.73 4.23 5.83
CA MET A 163 2.97 3.55 4.79
C MET A 163 3.27 4.14 3.42
N LEU A 164 3.41 5.46 3.31
CA LEU A 164 3.80 6.10 2.05
C LEU A 164 5.23 5.71 1.65
N ASP A 165 6.14 5.58 2.61
CA ASP A 165 7.48 5.02 2.37
C ASP A 165 7.40 3.59 1.82
N ALA A 166 6.55 2.75 2.42
CA ALA A 166 6.36 1.36 2.02
C ALA A 166 5.81 1.20 0.59
N ILE A 167 4.85 2.03 0.18
CA ILE A 167 4.11 1.85 -1.09
C ILE A 167 4.56 2.77 -2.23
N ALA A 168 5.32 3.83 -1.93
CA ALA A 168 5.71 4.83 -2.92
C ALA A 168 7.16 5.32 -2.78
N GLY A 169 7.94 4.81 -1.82
CA GLY A 169 9.26 5.37 -1.51
C GLY A 169 9.18 6.80 -0.94
N GLY A 170 8.08 7.10 -0.25
CA GLY A 170 7.86 8.38 0.41
C GLY A 170 7.31 9.44 -0.53
N VAL A 171 7.52 10.72 -0.20
CA VAL A 171 6.95 11.85 -0.96
C VAL A 171 7.48 11.95 -2.39
N SER A 172 8.65 11.37 -2.70
CA SER A 172 9.16 11.32 -4.08
C SER A 172 8.30 10.48 -5.02
N GLY A 173 7.51 9.54 -4.48
CA GLY A 173 6.53 8.77 -5.25
C GLY A 173 5.17 9.44 -5.39
N VAL A 174 5.00 10.66 -4.88
CA VAL A 174 3.75 11.42 -4.96
C VAL A 174 3.89 12.55 -5.97
N ARG A 175 2.87 12.71 -6.81
CA ARG A 175 2.79 13.86 -7.71
C ARG A 175 1.34 14.30 -7.93
N PHE A 176 1.05 15.56 -7.60
CA PHE A 176 -0.19 16.20 -8.00
C PHE A 176 -0.09 16.77 -9.42
N SER A 177 -1.24 16.85 -10.09
CA SER A 177 -1.37 17.50 -11.38
C SER A 177 -2.71 18.22 -11.51
N ASP A 178 -2.69 19.29 -12.30
CA ASP A 178 -3.87 20.10 -12.57
C ASP A 178 -4.87 19.31 -13.45
N GLY A 179 -6.08 19.09 -12.93
CA GLY A 179 -7.24 18.59 -13.68
C GLY A 179 -8.30 19.67 -13.92
N CYS A 180 -7.97 20.94 -13.69
CA CYS A 180 -8.90 22.07 -13.63
C CYS A 180 -8.69 23.10 -14.73
N GLY A 181 -7.96 22.75 -15.80
CA GLY A 181 -7.78 23.62 -16.96
C GLY A 181 -7.01 24.92 -16.67
N GLY A 182 -6.03 24.86 -15.78
CA GLY A 182 -5.19 25.99 -15.37
C GLY A 182 -5.66 26.72 -14.11
N ALA A 183 -6.74 26.26 -13.47
CA ALA A 183 -7.27 26.90 -12.27
C ALA A 183 -6.47 26.60 -10.99
N VAL A 184 -5.58 25.59 -11.02
CA VAL A 184 -4.60 25.32 -9.97
C VAL A 184 -3.18 25.28 -10.54
N ALA A 185 -2.20 25.62 -9.71
CA ALA A 185 -0.79 25.37 -9.99
C ALA A 185 -0.23 24.37 -8.99
N VAL A 186 0.64 23.48 -9.48
CA VAL A 186 1.41 22.54 -8.66
C VAL A 186 2.86 23.04 -8.61
N SER A 187 3.43 23.07 -7.41
CA SER A 187 4.84 23.40 -7.20
C SER A 187 5.78 22.44 -7.93
N SER A 188 7.04 22.85 -8.11
CA SER A 188 8.07 22.06 -8.80
C SER A 188 8.38 20.73 -8.13
N ASP A 189 8.20 20.64 -6.81
CA ASP A 189 8.33 19.39 -6.05
C ASP A 189 7.12 18.46 -6.22
N GLY A 190 6.04 18.93 -6.85
CA GLY A 190 4.83 18.14 -7.13
C GLY A 190 3.87 18.00 -5.96
N LEU A 191 4.11 18.66 -4.81
CA LEU A 191 3.41 18.39 -3.55
C LEU A 191 2.50 19.53 -3.07
N THR A 192 2.80 20.77 -3.43
CA THR A 192 1.98 21.92 -3.01
C THR A 192 1.07 22.34 -4.16
N VAL A 193 -0.23 22.42 -3.88
CA VAL A 193 -1.24 22.87 -4.85
C VAL A 193 -1.73 24.25 -4.43
N THR A 194 -1.76 25.19 -5.38
CA THR A 194 -2.26 26.56 -5.16
C THR A 194 -3.46 26.81 -6.05
N ALA A 195 -4.56 27.26 -5.47
CA ALA A 195 -5.73 27.72 -6.23
C ALA A 195 -5.42 29.08 -6.87
N LEU A 196 -5.58 29.19 -8.18
CA LEU A 196 -5.24 30.41 -8.94
C LEU A 196 -6.48 31.18 -9.36
N SER A 197 -7.38 30.52 -10.07
CA SER A 197 -8.50 31.15 -10.77
C SER A 197 -9.83 30.60 -10.28
N VAL A 198 -10.83 31.47 -10.20
CA VAL A 198 -12.20 31.09 -9.83
C VAL A 198 -12.77 30.10 -10.84
N THR A 199 -13.31 28.99 -10.35
CA THR A 199 -13.99 27.98 -11.16
C THR A 199 -15.08 27.31 -10.34
N PRO A 200 -16.28 27.05 -10.90
CA PRO A 200 -17.36 26.37 -10.18
C PRO A 200 -17.10 24.87 -9.98
N SER A 201 -16.19 24.27 -10.75
CA SER A 201 -15.84 22.85 -10.67
C SER A 201 -14.39 22.62 -11.08
N CYS A 202 -13.67 21.83 -10.29
CA CYS A 202 -12.25 21.54 -10.40
C CYS A 202 -12.00 20.16 -9.78
N GLU A 203 -11.23 19.31 -10.46
CA GLU A 203 -10.75 18.03 -9.93
C GLU A 203 -9.22 18.06 -9.90
N LEU A 204 -8.65 17.73 -8.75
CA LEU A 204 -7.21 17.57 -8.62
C LEU A 204 -6.84 16.14 -9.00
N ARG A 205 -5.82 15.98 -9.84
CA ARG A 205 -5.28 14.65 -10.17
C ARG A 205 -4.05 14.33 -9.32
N ALA A 206 -3.82 13.05 -9.07
CA ALA A 206 -2.65 12.58 -8.35
C ALA A 206 -2.11 11.25 -8.88
N ARG A 207 -0.83 11.01 -8.58
CA ARG A 207 -0.19 9.72 -8.64
C ARG A 207 0.50 9.45 -7.32
N VAL A 208 0.36 8.23 -6.81
CA VAL A 208 0.97 7.76 -5.56
C VAL A 208 1.57 6.38 -5.80
N GLY A 209 2.88 6.32 -6.01
CA GLY A 209 3.57 5.07 -6.37
C GLY A 209 2.98 4.41 -7.62
N ALA A 210 2.36 3.25 -7.42
CA ALA A 210 1.65 2.49 -8.46
C ALA A 210 0.21 2.92 -8.72
N PHE A 211 -0.40 3.68 -7.81
CA PHE A 211 -1.73 4.24 -8.02
C PHE A 211 -1.63 5.45 -8.94
N SER A 212 -2.05 5.29 -10.20
CA SER A 212 -2.14 6.36 -11.19
C SER A 212 -3.59 6.80 -11.40
N ASP A 213 -3.75 7.94 -12.07
CA ASP A 213 -5.05 8.45 -12.51
C ASP A 213 -6.05 8.69 -11.36
N LEU A 214 -5.52 8.93 -10.16
CA LEU A 214 -6.31 9.31 -9.00
C LEU A 214 -6.90 10.71 -9.24
N ALA A 215 -8.14 10.90 -8.80
CA ALA A 215 -8.82 12.18 -8.88
C ALA A 215 -9.54 12.49 -7.57
N SER A 216 -9.54 13.77 -7.19
CA SER A 216 -10.38 14.24 -6.09
C SER A 216 -11.85 14.27 -6.51
N SER A 217 -12.75 14.33 -5.53
CA SER A 217 -14.10 14.82 -5.81
C SER A 217 -14.04 16.27 -6.33
N PRO A 218 -15.02 16.71 -7.15
CA PRO A 218 -15.08 18.08 -7.62
C PRO A 218 -15.16 19.10 -6.48
N PHE A 219 -14.44 20.21 -6.61
CA PHE A 219 -14.50 21.34 -5.69
C PHE A 219 -14.57 22.67 -6.45
N ALA A 220 -15.01 23.73 -5.76
CA ALA A 220 -15.08 25.09 -6.33
C ALA A 220 -13.94 25.97 -5.79
N ILE A 221 -13.42 26.85 -6.66
CA ILE A 221 -12.50 27.93 -6.27
C ILE A 221 -13.29 29.24 -6.32
N THR A 222 -13.35 29.97 -5.21
CA THR A 222 -14.12 31.22 -5.08
C THR A 222 -13.22 32.43 -4.82
N THR A 223 -13.80 33.63 -4.88
CA THR A 223 -13.16 34.84 -4.37
C THR A 223 -13.13 34.83 -2.85
N ARG A 224 -12.25 35.66 -2.26
CA ARG A 224 -12.33 36.00 -0.84
C ARG A 224 -13.53 36.93 -0.69
N ASP A 225 -14.52 36.54 0.10
CA ASP A 225 -15.66 37.40 0.44
C ASP A 225 -15.20 38.62 1.26
#